data_AF-A0A356KAA0-F1
#
_entry.id   AF-A0A356KAA0-F1
#
_cell.length_a   1.000
_cell.length_b   1.000
_cell.length_c   1.000
_cell.angle_alpha   90.00
_cell.angle_beta   90.00
_cell.angle_gamma   90.00
#
_symmetry.space_group_name_H-M   'P 1'
#
loop_
_entity.id
_entity.type
_entity.pdbx_description
1 polymer ?
#
loop_
_entity_poly.entity_id
_entity_poly.type
_entity_poly.pdbx_seq_one_letter_code
_entity_poly.pdbx_strand_id
1 'polypeptide(L)' 'KANEFLVFEEGPSVDMTLQWATYRDASDQCSLSRIWGGIHPPADDIPGRLIGITIGKNAFNLAKQYFGHQ' A
#
# COMPACT_ATOMS: atom_id res chain seq x y z
N LYS A 1 13.78 7.96 -18.64
CA LYS A 1 14.41 9.21 -18.16
C LYS A 1 13.48 9.85 -17.14
N ALA A 2 13.95 10.85 -16.36
CA ALA A 2 13.07 11.61 -15.48
C ALA A 2 11.90 12.20 -16.31
N ASN A 3 10.71 12.25 -15.70
CA ASN A 3 9.48 12.81 -16.30
C ASN A 3 8.97 12.10 -17.57
N GLU A 4 9.30 10.82 -17.78
CA GLU A 4 8.72 10.00 -18.87
C GLU A 4 7.60 9.04 -18.42
N PHE A 5 7.42 8.83 -17.11
CA PHE A 5 6.46 7.87 -16.56
C PHE A 5 5.20 8.52 -15.97
N LEU A 6 5.34 9.62 -15.25
CA LEU A 6 4.22 10.34 -14.64
C LEU A 6 3.55 11.21 -15.70
N VAL A 7 2.23 11.02 -15.88
CA VAL A 7 1.49 11.61 -17.01
C VAL A 7 1.04 13.06 -16.73
N PHE A 8 1.02 13.48 -15.46
CA PHE A 8 0.42 14.74 -15.03
C PHE A 8 1.20 15.49 -13.94
N GLU A 9 2.31 14.95 -13.46
CA GLU A 9 3.12 15.57 -12.41
C GLU A 9 4.62 15.40 -12.70
N GLU A 10 5.42 16.37 -12.25
CA GLU A 10 6.87 16.21 -12.23
C GLU A 10 7.27 15.30 -11.06
N GLY A 11 8.13 14.33 -11.35
CA GLY A 11 8.67 13.47 -10.30
C GLY A 11 9.68 14.21 -9.42
N PRO A 12 10.24 13.53 -8.41
CA PRO A 12 11.32 14.08 -7.61
C PRO A 12 12.49 14.59 -8.46
N SER A 13 13.03 15.76 -8.11
CA SER A 13 14.16 16.38 -8.83
C SER A 13 15.50 15.70 -8.54
N VAL A 14 15.53 14.76 -7.60
CA VAL A 14 16.69 14.00 -7.15
C VAL A 14 16.27 12.58 -6.81
N ASP A 15 17.22 11.66 -6.79
CA ASP A 15 16.96 10.29 -6.35
C ASP A 15 16.45 10.30 -4.90
N MET A 16 15.38 9.55 -4.66
CA MET A 16 14.77 9.38 -3.34
C MET A 16 14.83 7.92 -2.92
N THR A 17 15.18 7.67 -1.66
CA THR A 17 15.04 6.36 -1.03
C THR A 17 13.91 6.43 -0.01
N LEU A 18 12.87 5.63 -0.19
CA LEU A 18 11.79 5.50 0.78
C LEU A 18 12.12 4.37 1.76
N GLN A 19 11.83 4.60 3.03
CA GLN A 19 12.08 3.64 4.11
C GLN A 19 10.91 3.63 5.07
N TRP A 20 10.63 2.44 5.59
CA TRP A 20 9.59 2.20 6.58
C TRP A 20 10.15 1.31 7.68
N ALA A 21 9.83 1.62 8.93
CA ALA A 21 10.27 0.81 10.06
C ALA A 21 9.56 -0.55 10.09
N THR A 22 8.33 -0.60 9.61
CA THR A 22 7.52 -1.82 9.55
C THR A 22 6.72 -1.91 8.24
N TYR A 23 6.26 -3.13 7.90
CA TYR A 23 5.28 -3.32 6.83
C TYR A 23 3.96 -2.57 7.06
N ARG A 24 3.63 -2.25 8.33
CA ARG A 24 2.44 -1.47 8.66
C ARG A 24 2.62 -0.02 8.23
N ASP A 25 3.77 0.60 8.50
CA ASP A 25 4.04 1.99 8.08
C ASP A 25 4.03 2.11 6.53
N ALA A 26 4.56 1.10 5.84
CA ALA A 26 4.50 1.01 4.39
C ALA A 26 3.05 0.89 3.89
N SER A 27 2.24 0.03 4.53
CA SER A 27 0.81 -0.11 4.21
C SER A 27 0.04 1.19 4.45
N ASP A 28 0.37 1.91 5.52
CA ASP A 28 -0.29 3.17 5.87
C ASP A 28 -0.01 4.26 4.82
N GLN A 29 1.25 4.37 4.35
CA GLN A 29 1.56 5.29 3.24
C GLN A 29 0.94 4.85 1.91
N CYS A 30 0.86 3.55 1.63
CA CYS A 30 0.16 3.04 0.46
C CYS A 30 -1.32 3.46 0.44
N SER A 31 -2.03 3.33 1.56
CA SER A 31 -3.42 3.80 1.66
C SER A 31 -3.53 5.32 1.50
N LEU A 32 -2.67 6.11 2.14
CA LEU A 32 -2.66 7.57 1.99
C LEU A 32 -2.39 8.03 0.55
N SER A 33 -1.54 7.32 -0.19
CA SER A 33 -1.24 7.63 -1.60
C SER A 33 -2.50 7.69 -2.48
N ARG A 34 -3.54 6.93 -2.11
CA ARG A 34 -4.82 6.91 -2.84
C ARG A 34 -5.58 8.22 -2.68
N ILE A 35 -5.50 8.83 -1.50
CA ILE A 35 -6.08 10.14 -1.20
C ILE A 35 -5.25 11.23 -1.86
N TRP A 36 -3.93 11.18 -1.74
CA TRP A 36 -3.02 12.16 -2.36
C TRP A 36 -3.13 12.16 -3.88
N GLY A 37 -3.30 10.98 -4.49
CA GLY A 37 -3.56 10.83 -5.91
C GLY A 37 -5.00 11.17 -6.34
N GLY A 38 -5.88 11.58 -5.43
CA GLY A 38 -7.25 12.02 -5.75
C GLY A 38 -8.21 10.92 -6.21
N ILE A 39 -7.92 9.65 -5.91
CA ILE A 39 -8.69 8.48 -6.38
C ILE A 39 -9.42 7.71 -5.27
N HIS A 40 -9.32 8.15 -4.02
CA HIS A 40 -10.19 7.68 -2.91
C HIS A 40 -10.58 8.83 -1.98
N PRO A 41 -11.84 8.86 -1.50
CA PRO A 41 -12.26 9.78 -0.45
C PRO A 41 -11.65 9.38 0.91
N PRO A 42 -11.38 10.35 1.82
CA PRO A 42 -10.84 10.06 3.16
C PRO A 42 -11.69 9.09 3.99
N ALA A 43 -12.99 9.03 3.74
CA ALA A 43 -13.90 8.12 4.43
C ALA A 43 -13.58 6.63 4.20
N ASP A 44 -12.89 6.29 3.10
CA ASP A 44 -12.56 4.90 2.75
C ASP A 44 -11.28 4.40 3.45
N ASP A 45 -10.44 5.31 3.98
CA ASP A 45 -9.09 5.00 4.42
C ASP A 45 -9.04 4.01 5.60
N ILE A 46 -9.49 4.46 6.77
CA ILE A 46 -9.45 3.64 7.99
C ILE A 46 -10.32 2.38 7.86
N PRO A 47 -11.57 2.44 7.33
CA PRO A 47 -12.35 1.23 7.12
C PRO A 47 -11.66 0.23 6.18
N GLY A 48 -11.06 0.69 5.07
CA GLY A 48 -10.33 -0.15 4.14
C GLY A 48 -9.13 -0.84 4.77
N ARG A 49 -8.34 -0.11 5.57
CA ARG A 49 -7.20 -0.69 6.32
C ARG A 49 -7.66 -1.76 7.32
N LEU A 50 -8.73 -1.52 8.06
CA LEU A 50 -9.28 -2.47 9.03
C LEU A 50 -9.76 -3.76 8.33
N ILE A 51 -10.41 -3.63 7.18
CA ILE A 51 -10.82 -4.77 6.34
C ILE A 51 -9.58 -5.55 5.88
N GLY A 52 -8.55 -4.86 5.37
CA GLY A 52 -7.30 -5.47 4.91
C GLY A 52 -6.58 -6.26 6.00
N ILE A 53 -6.52 -5.75 7.24
CA ILE A 53 -5.94 -6.46 8.40
C ILE A 53 -6.64 -7.80 8.63
N THR A 54 -7.95 -7.85 8.44
CA THR A 54 -8.76 -9.06 8.65
C THR A 54 -8.57 -10.04 7.49
N ILE A 55 -8.73 -9.57 6.25
CA ILE A 55 -8.63 -10.41 5.06
C ILE A 55 -7.22 -11.00 4.91
N GLY A 56 -6.17 -10.21 5.15
CA GLY A 56 -4.79 -10.67 5.03
C GLY A 56 -4.46 -11.84 5.95
N LYS A 57 -4.89 -11.77 7.22
CA LYS A 57 -4.72 -12.88 8.18
C LYS A 57 -5.51 -14.11 7.75
N ASN A 58 -6.76 -13.93 7.31
CA ASN A 58 -7.60 -15.04 6.87
C ASN A 58 -7.02 -15.73 5.63
N ALA A 59 -6.57 -14.96 4.64
CA ALA A 59 -5.96 -15.47 3.42
C ALA A 59 -4.66 -16.24 3.71
N PHE A 60 -3.80 -15.71 4.59
CA PHE A 60 -2.58 -16.40 4.99
C PHE A 60 -2.87 -17.71 5.73
N ASN A 61 -3.82 -17.69 6.67
CA ASN A 61 -4.24 -18.89 7.39
C ASN A 61 -4.82 -19.95 6.44
N LEU A 62 -5.59 -19.54 5.43
CA LEU A 62 -6.10 -20.44 4.39
C LEU A 62 -4.94 -21.03 3.58
N ALA A 63 -3.99 -20.22 3.14
CA ALA A 63 -2.81 -20.70 2.41
C ALA A 63 -2.01 -21.74 3.21
N LYS A 64 -1.85 -21.53 4.52
CA LYS A 64 -1.20 -22.51 5.40
C LYS A 64 -1.89 -23.87 5.43
N GLN A 65 -3.20 -23.95 5.24
CA GLN A 65 -3.91 -25.24 5.20
C GLN A 65 -3.54 -26.05 3.96
N TYR A 66 -3.27 -25.39 2.84
CA TYR A 66 -2.89 -26.05 1.58
C TYR A 66 -1.39 -26.31 1.47
N PHE A 67 -0.56 -25.40 1.98
CA PHE A 67 0.88 -25.39 1.73
C PHE A 67 1.75 -25.54 2.98
N GLY A 68 1.16 -25.56 4.18
CA GLY A 68 1.90 -25.59 5.45
C GLY A 68 2.27 -26.99 5.97
N HIS A 69 1.97 -28.05 5.21
CA HIS A 69 2.28 -29.45 5.55
C HIS A 69 3.50 -30.00 4.80
N GLN A 70 4.46 -29.15 4.43
CA GLN A 70 5.79 -29.59 3.99
C GLN A 70 6.76 -29.65 5.16
#